data_AF-A0A1I9G6P5-F1
#
_entry.id   AF-A0A1I9G6P5-F1
#
_cell.length_a   1.000
_cell.length_b   1.000
_cell.length_c   1.000
_cell.angle_alpha   90.00
_cell.angle_beta   90.00
_cell.angle_gamma   90.00
#
_symmetry.space_group_name_H-M   'P 1'
#
loop_
_entity.id
_entity.type
_entity.pdbx_description
1 polymer ?
#
loop_
_entity_poly.entity_id
_entity_poly.type
_entity_poly.pdbx_seq_one_letter_code
_entity_poly.pdbx_strand_id
1 'polypeptide(L)' 'FSSEISMNDIFLGVISWFVMGGVLEETWCSFGGRKFTCLYLTENLLFEALREANLLVDDDQSCIYYCAQGIFLICCKKQI' A
#
# COMPACT_ATOMS: atom_id res chain seq x y z
N PHE A 1 -3.60 -13.65 -9.98
CA PHE A 1 -3.47 -12.19 -10.13
C PHE A 1 -1.99 -11.95 -10.11
N SER A 2 -1.37 -12.23 -11.25
CA SER A 2 -1.00 -11.21 -12.22
C SER A 2 -0.02 -10.24 -11.55
N SER A 3 1.25 -10.43 -11.88
CA SER A 3 2.38 -9.52 -11.77
C SER A 3 2.17 -8.17 -12.48
N GLU A 4 0.90 -7.76 -12.63
CA GLU A 4 0.40 -6.58 -13.32
C GLU A 4 -0.91 -6.12 -12.65
N ILE A 5 -1.02 -6.17 -11.31
CA ILE A 5 -1.79 -5.09 -10.68
C ILE A 5 -0.92 -3.88 -10.96
N SER A 6 -1.27 -3.22 -12.07
CA SER A 6 -0.70 -1.97 -12.52
C SER A 6 -0.39 -1.16 -11.29
N MET A 7 0.92 -1.00 -11.09
CA MET A 7 1.57 0.02 -10.29
C MET A 7 1.11 1.37 -10.88
N ASN A 8 -0.19 1.64 -10.78
CA ASN A 8 -0.78 2.95 -10.85
C ASN A 8 -0.39 3.60 -9.53
N ASP A 9 0.91 3.81 -9.37
CA ASP A 9 1.41 4.89 -8.56
C ASP A 9 0.73 6.13 -9.14
N ILE A 10 -0.33 6.59 -8.48
CA ILE A 10 -0.89 7.90 -8.79
C ILE A 10 0.15 8.90 -8.27
N PHE A 11 1.20 9.10 -9.06
CA PHE A 11 2.17 10.18 -8.91
C PHE A 11 1.46 11.47 -9.28
N LEU A 12 0.74 12.07 -8.33
CA LEU A 12 0.25 13.44 -8.50
C LEU A 12 1.44 14.39 -8.29
N GLY A 13 2.03 14.79 -9.42
CA GLY A 13 3.14 15.73 -9.46
C GLY A 13 2.72 17.13 -9.02
N VAL A 14 3.13 17.51 -7.80
CA VAL A 14 3.87 18.70 -7.36
C VAL A 14 3.91 18.55 -5.83
N ILE A 15 5.05 18.14 -5.27
CA ILE A 15 5.18 17.48 -3.94
C ILE A 15 4.62 16.05 -4.01
N SER A 16 5.48 15.06 -4.32
CA SER A 16 5.05 13.71 -4.70
C SER A 16 4.48 12.93 -3.52
N TRP A 17 3.15 12.85 -3.45
CA TRP A 17 2.43 11.95 -2.55
C TRP A 17 2.23 10.58 -3.20
N PHE A 18 2.50 9.52 -2.44
CA PHE A 18 2.22 8.13 -2.77
C PHE A 18 0.94 7.71 -2.07
N VAL A 19 0.02 7.07 -2.78
CA VAL A 19 -1.25 6.57 -2.22
C VAL A 19 -1.39 5.09 -2.56
N MET A 20 -1.65 4.26 -1.56
CA MET A 20 -1.87 2.82 -1.72
C MET A 20 -3.00 2.36 -0.79
N GLY A 21 -3.75 1.34 -1.23
CA GLY A 21 -4.67 0.63 -0.36
C GLY A 21 -4.64 -0.87 -0.64
N GLY A 22 -5.08 -1.66 0.33
CA GLY A 22 -5.05 -3.11 0.23
C GLY A 22 -5.71 -3.80 1.42
N VAL A 23 -5.51 -5.11 1.51
CA VAL A 23 -6.01 -5.94 2.62
C VAL A 23 -4.83 -6.62 3.29
N LEU A 24 -4.72 -6.49 4.61
CA LEU A 24 -3.70 -7.11 5.44
C LEU A 24 -4.07 -8.56 5.75
N GLU A 25 -3.05 -9.39 5.91
CA GLU A 25 -3.14 -10.78 6.37
C GLU A 25 -4.02 -11.71 5.51
N GLU A 26 -4.45 -11.25 4.32
CA GLU A 26 -5.18 -12.05 3.36
C GLU A 26 -4.23 -12.82 2.44
N THR A 27 -4.51 -14.12 2.28
CA THR A 27 -3.71 -15.01 1.42
C THR A 27 -4.41 -15.33 0.11
N TRP A 28 -5.67 -14.91 -0.07
CA TRP A 28 -6.42 -15.16 -1.28
C TRP A 28 -7.52 -14.12 -1.54
N CYS A 29 -7.89 -13.97 -2.81
CA CYS A 29 -9.07 -13.22 -3.22
C CYS A 29 -9.85 -14.00 -4.29
N SER A 30 -11.15 -13.69 -4.43
CA SER A 30 -12.00 -14.28 -5.47
C SER A 30 -12.57 -13.19 -6.36
N PHE A 31 -12.37 -13.33 -7.66
CA PHE A 31 -12.90 -12.40 -8.65
C PHE A 31 -13.33 -13.17 -9.91
N GLY A 32 -14.55 -12.93 -10.39
CA GLY A 32 -15.08 -13.61 -11.58
C GLY A 32 -15.17 -15.13 -11.44
N GLY A 33 -15.44 -15.64 -10.23
CA GLY A 33 -15.51 -17.08 -9.95
C GLY A 33 -14.15 -17.79 -9.90
N ARG A 34 -13.03 -17.04 -9.98
CA ARG A 34 -11.68 -17.58 -9.90
C ARG A 34 -11.03 -17.15 -8.60
N LYS A 35 -10.26 -18.06 -7.99
CA LYS A 35 -9.45 -17.77 -6.81
C LYS A 35 -8.03 -17.39 -7.24
N PHE A 36 -7.47 -16.42 -6.53
CA PHE A 36 -6.10 -15.96 -6.71
C PHE A 36 -5.41 -15.92 -5.36
N THR A 37 -4.13 -16.25 -5.35
CA THR A 37 -3.26 -16.09 -4.17
C THR A 37 -2.88 -14.61 -4.02
N CYS A 38 -2.89 -14.13 -2.78
CA CYS A 38 -2.46 -12.80 -2.38
C CYS A 38 -1.12 -12.89 -1.63
N LEU A 39 -0.32 -11.83 -1.70
CA LEU A 39 0.84 -11.69 -0.82
C LEU A 39 0.34 -11.49 0.60
N TYR A 40 0.80 -12.33 1.53
CA TYR A 40 0.52 -12.14 2.94
C TYR A 40 1.28 -10.91 3.45
N LEU A 41 0.56 -9.81 3.63
CA LEU A 41 1.11 -8.52 4.03
C LEU A 41 0.65 -8.19 5.45
N THR A 42 1.59 -8.04 6.39
CA THR A 42 1.31 -7.51 7.73
C THR A 42 1.52 -5.99 7.74
N GLU A 43 0.96 -5.32 8.74
CA GLU A 43 1.16 -3.88 8.92
C GLU A 43 2.64 -3.52 9.07
N ASN A 44 3.38 -4.28 9.89
CA ASN A 44 4.82 -4.07 10.06
C ASN A 44 5.58 -4.18 8.74
N LEU A 45 5.29 -5.21 7.94
CA LEU A 45 5.95 -5.44 6.66
C LEU A 45 5.61 -4.34 5.65
N LEU A 46 4.37 -3.83 5.67
CA LEU A 46 3.96 -2.68 4.88
C LEU A 46 4.83 -1.46 5.22
N PHE A 47 4.90 -1.07 6.49
CA PHE A 47 5.67 0.11 6.91
C PHE A 47 7.18 -0.05 6.68
N GLU A 48 7.73 -1.26 6.88
CA GLU A 48 9.13 -1.56 6.55
C GLU A 48 9.41 -1.36 5.06
N ALA A 49 8.58 -1.93 4.18
CA ALA A 49 8.75 -1.78 2.73
C ALA A 49 8.64 -0.32 2.27
N LEU A 50 7.72 0.45 2.86
CA LEU A 50 7.57 1.88 2.52
C LEU A 50 8.78 2.71 3.00
N ARG A 51 9.36 2.40 4.17
CA ARG A 51 10.62 3.00 4.64
C ARG A 51 11.77 2.71 3.68
N GLU A 52 11.91 1.44 3.27
CA GLU A 52 12.93 1.04 2.30
C GLU A 52 12.75 1.72 0.93
N ALA A 53 11.52 2.06 0.57
CA ALA A 53 11.18 2.82 -0.64
C ALA A 53 11.41 4.35 -0.51
N ASN A 54 11.98 4.83 0.60
CA ASN A 54 12.21 6.25 0.91
C ASN A 54 10.89 7.07 1.00
N LEU A 55 9.85 6.49 1.61
CA LEU A 55 8.65 7.24 1.98
C LEU A 55 8.73 7.69 3.45
N LEU A 56 8.24 8.90 3.71
CA LEU A 56 8.25 9.53 5.04
C LEU A 56 7.09 9.00 5.89
N VAL A 57 7.11 7.71 6.24
CA VAL A 57 6.01 7.05 6.96
C VAL A 57 5.97 7.35 8.46
N ASP A 58 7.11 7.78 9.03
CA ASP A 58 7.24 8.11 10.46
C ASP A 58 7.01 9.61 10.75
N ASP A 59 6.69 10.41 9.73
CA ASP A 59 6.34 11.83 9.87
C ASP A 59 4.82 12.03 9.78
N ASP A 60 4.17 12.35 10.90
CA ASP A 60 2.72 12.56 10.99
C ASP A 60 2.19 13.67 10.05
N GLN A 61 3.04 14.59 9.60
CA GLN A 61 2.68 15.65 8.64
C GLN A 61 2.83 15.21 7.18
N SER A 62 3.45 14.06 6.96
CA SER A 62 3.77 13.53 5.64
C SER A 62 3.29 12.10 5.44
N CYS A 63 2.63 11.47 6.41
CA CYS A 63 1.90 10.25 6.19
C CYS A 63 0.56 10.20 6.93
N ILE A 64 -0.46 9.68 6.24
CA ILE A 64 -1.80 9.43 6.74
C ILE A 64 -2.09 7.94 6.51
N TYR A 65 -2.37 7.23 7.60
CA TYR A 65 -2.71 5.81 7.58
C TYR A 65 -4.08 5.58 8.18
N TYR A 66 -4.94 4.87 7.44
CA TYR A 66 -6.23 4.40 7.90
C TYR A 66 -6.28 2.88 7.75
N CYS A 67 -6.69 2.18 8.81
CA CYS A 67 -6.93 0.75 8.77
C CYS A 67 -8.22 0.43 9.51
N ALA A 68 -9.12 -0.29 8.85
CA ALA A 68 -10.36 -0.77 9.43
C ALA A 68 -10.63 -2.18 8.94
N GLN A 69 -10.81 -3.12 9.88
CA GLN A 69 -11.18 -4.51 9.58
C GLN A 69 -10.22 -5.18 8.57
N GLY A 70 -8.92 -4.90 8.68
CA GLY A 70 -7.88 -5.45 7.79
C GLY A 70 -7.75 -4.73 6.45
N ILE A 71 -8.65 -3.83 6.10
CA ILE A 71 -8.54 -3.00 4.88
C ILE A 71 -7.80 -1.72 5.24
N PHE A 72 -6.75 -1.41 4.48
CA PHE A 72 -5.93 -0.23 4.71
C PHE A 72 -5.94 0.74 3.53
N LEU A 73 -5.72 2.02 3.86
CA LEU A 73 -5.38 3.09 2.95
C LEU A 73 -4.22 3.88 3.56
N ILE A 74 -3.17 4.09 2.80
CA ILE A 74 -1.99 4.86 3.19
C ILE A 74 -1.68 5.92 2.15
N CYS A 75 -1.37 7.13 2.62
CA CYS A 75 -0.90 8.24 1.81
C CYS A 75 0.37 8.78 2.46
N CYS A 76 1.52 8.70 1.80
CA CYS A 76 2.76 9.28 2.36
C CYS A 76 3.54 10.09 1.31
N LYS A 77 4.32 11.09 1.75
CA LYS A 77 5.24 11.81 0.87
C LYS A 77 6.49 10.98 0.61
N LYS A 78 7.04 11.15 -0.59
CA LYS A 78 8.37 10.67 -0.93
C LYS A 78 9.46 11.58 -0.36
N GLN A 79 10.49 10.98 0.24
CA GLN A 79 11.72 11.66 0.60
C GLN A 79 12.48 12.01 -0.69
N ILE A 80 12.76 13.30 -0.89
CA ILE A 80 13.50 13.84 -2.05
C ILE A 80 15.00 13.74 -1.78
#